data_AF-A0A120AH43-F1
#
_entry.id   AF-A0A120AH43-F1
#
_cell.length_a   1.000
_cell.length_b   1.000
_cell.length_c   1.000
_cell.angle_alpha   90.00
_cell.angle_beta   90.00
_cell.angle_gamma   90.00
#
_symmetry.space_group_name_H-M   'P 1'
#
loop_
_entity.id
_entity.type
_entity.pdbx_description
1 polymer ?
#
loop_
_entity_poly.entity_id
_entity_poly.type
_entity_poly.pdbx_seq_one_letter_code
_entity_poly.pdbx_strand_id
1 'polypeptide(L)'
;MKHIRLLHAPIRAVAIAALAMSFAGSVAAAAGTQACKQRLLREFGWRFVSSESNAVEIHPGHPCDRRDLAEAKAAGDLTVAMPAGLAASERERVFDGLLRHPATHCAYGFALGAATRRAVDRLVDNRGFAFTAVQIGWIGFGASGSAHDGWTPVALFGRGYKPRGGNSRAIDAFYDGRVRAECGVGRQVAQYATQAELYGRDGFDSQFDADEIVIGTFNRLHRTRSILLGTSAGDFTHDGRASAAAASGRQAFMGLPGFVFHVFDRASLDDLNNQAENFVVYDVSSKAATALRRHGGFEYYNDRNREIWSLARSLKLDKSKRLFERLLYERDPALRAALSDDARVTVAKIDRLLADPFYRGFSIYVHKLGIKPVGFHIARLLDRNPRTPFRIELALHNLHTTLYDRYVGYRLARCAGTVTDVSRGS
;
A
#
# COMPACT_ATOMS: atom_id res chain seq x y z
N MET A 1 -64.04 22.75 -57.78
CA MET A 1 -63.89 22.16 -56.44
C MET A 1 -62.51 21.54 -56.30
N LYS A 2 -61.78 21.95 -55.24
CA LYS A 2 -60.66 21.28 -54.55
C LYS A 2 -59.42 20.86 -55.35
N HIS A 3 -58.41 21.74 -55.36
CA HIS A 3 -57.00 21.34 -55.43
C HIS A 3 -56.50 21.00 -54.01
N ILE A 4 -56.03 19.76 -53.80
CA ILE A 4 -55.30 19.35 -52.60
C ILE A 4 -53.81 19.56 -52.87
N ARG A 5 -53.18 20.48 -52.12
CA ARG A 5 -51.72 20.61 -52.02
C ARG A 5 -51.24 19.70 -50.89
N LEU A 6 -50.47 18.67 -51.24
CA LEU A 6 -49.67 17.87 -50.29
C LEU A 6 -48.47 18.72 -49.84
N LEU A 7 -48.52 19.18 -48.59
CA LEU A 7 -47.38 19.75 -47.87
C LEU A 7 -46.40 18.63 -47.50
N HIS A 8 -45.37 18.44 -48.31
CA HIS A 8 -44.17 17.70 -47.92
C HIS A 8 -43.09 18.70 -47.48
N ALA A 9 -42.91 18.82 -46.17
CA ALA A 9 -41.76 19.45 -45.52
C ALA A 9 -41.28 18.50 -44.38
N PRO A 10 -40.02 18.53 -43.95
CA PRO A 10 -39.00 17.64 -44.46
C PRO A 10 -38.52 16.66 -43.37
N ILE A 11 -38.93 15.41 -43.47
CA ILE A 11 -38.47 14.30 -42.60
C ILE A 11 -36.93 14.14 -42.66
N ARG A 12 -36.29 14.55 -43.77
CA ARG A 12 -34.82 14.52 -43.93
C ARG A 12 -34.08 15.54 -43.06
N ALA A 13 -34.65 16.72 -42.77
CA ALA A 13 -33.97 17.74 -41.97
C ALA A 13 -33.91 17.36 -40.48
N VAL A 14 -34.97 16.71 -39.97
CA VAL A 14 -35.03 16.22 -38.59
C VAL A 14 -34.08 15.03 -38.38
N ALA A 15 -33.97 14.13 -39.37
CA ALA A 15 -33.05 13.00 -39.31
C ALA A 15 -31.57 13.42 -39.34
N ILE A 16 -31.21 14.43 -40.16
CA ILE A 16 -29.83 14.97 -40.21
C ILE A 16 -29.49 15.71 -38.92
N ALA A 17 -30.43 16.49 -38.35
CA ALA A 17 -30.21 17.18 -37.08
C ALA A 17 -30.05 16.19 -35.89
N ALA A 18 -30.84 15.12 -35.85
CA ALA A 18 -30.73 14.07 -34.82
C ALA A 18 -29.42 13.27 -34.93
N LEU A 19 -28.96 12.98 -36.16
CA LEU A 19 -27.67 12.33 -36.39
C LEU A 19 -26.51 13.25 -35.99
N ALA A 20 -26.56 14.53 -36.37
CA ALA A 20 -25.54 15.52 -36.01
C ALA A 20 -25.46 15.76 -34.48
N MET A 21 -26.60 15.78 -33.78
CA MET A 21 -26.64 15.87 -32.31
C MET A 21 -26.08 14.62 -31.62
N SER A 22 -26.31 13.43 -32.19
CA SER A 22 -25.77 12.17 -31.66
C SER A 22 -24.25 12.05 -31.87
N PHE A 23 -23.74 12.52 -33.01
CA PHE A 23 -22.31 12.61 -33.28
C PHE A 23 -21.63 13.69 -32.43
N ALA A 24 -22.25 14.87 -32.27
CA ALA A 24 -21.72 15.92 -31.41
C ALA A 24 -21.63 15.50 -29.93
N GLY A 25 -22.64 14.78 -29.41
CA GLY A 25 -22.62 14.23 -28.06
C GLY A 25 -21.53 13.18 -27.85
N SER A 26 -21.30 12.32 -28.85
CA SER A 26 -20.25 11.29 -28.81
C SER A 26 -18.84 11.88 -28.85
N VAL A 27 -18.62 12.93 -29.65
CA VAL A 27 -17.34 13.65 -29.74
C VAL A 27 -17.05 14.43 -28.46
N ALA A 28 -18.07 15.09 -27.87
CA ALA A 28 -17.92 15.80 -26.61
C ALA A 28 -17.58 14.85 -25.43
N ALA A 29 -18.23 13.68 -25.37
CA ALA A 29 -17.94 12.66 -24.35
C ALA A 29 -16.52 12.07 -24.49
N ALA A 30 -16.07 11.80 -25.73
CA ALA A 30 -14.71 11.34 -26.00
C ALA A 30 -13.65 12.40 -25.63
N ALA A 31 -13.90 13.67 -25.98
CA ALA A 31 -13.01 14.79 -25.60
C ALA A 31 -12.95 15.00 -24.08
N GLY A 32 -14.08 14.83 -23.37
CA GLY A 32 -14.12 14.87 -21.90
C GLY A 32 -13.29 13.76 -21.26
N THR A 33 -13.36 12.55 -21.82
CA THR A 33 -12.56 11.40 -21.36
C THR A 33 -11.05 11.66 -21.51
N GLN A 34 -10.64 12.21 -22.66
CA GLN A 34 -9.25 12.61 -22.93
C GLN A 34 -8.73 13.66 -21.95
N ALA A 35 -9.52 14.70 -21.72
CA ALA A 35 -9.16 15.76 -20.79
C ALA A 35 -8.97 15.21 -19.37
N CYS A 36 -9.80 14.24 -18.96
CA CYS A 36 -9.68 13.59 -17.66
C CYS A 36 -8.46 12.68 -17.53
N LYS A 37 -8.12 11.90 -18.56
CA LYS A 37 -6.87 11.12 -18.58
C LYS A 37 -5.64 12.00 -18.50
N GLN A 38 -5.60 13.08 -19.28
CA GLN A 38 -4.49 14.03 -19.23
C GLN A 38 -4.37 14.71 -17.85
N ARG A 39 -5.50 15.09 -17.23
CA ARG A 39 -5.52 15.65 -15.88
C ARG A 39 -4.95 14.67 -14.86
N LEU A 40 -5.42 13.43 -14.86
CA LEU A 40 -4.92 12.40 -13.95
C LEU A 40 -3.43 12.13 -14.15
N LEU A 41 -2.96 12.05 -15.40
CA LEU A 41 -1.53 11.89 -15.70
C LEU A 41 -0.71 13.08 -15.15
N ARG A 42 -1.22 14.31 -15.25
CA ARG A 42 -0.57 15.49 -14.63
C ARG A 42 -0.54 15.42 -13.10
N GLU A 43 -1.57 14.86 -12.48
CA GLU A 43 -1.60 14.61 -11.03
C GLU A 43 -0.57 13.57 -10.62
N PHE A 44 -0.37 12.52 -11.44
CA PHE A 44 0.77 11.61 -11.32
C PHE A 44 2.13 12.26 -11.68
N GLY A 45 2.14 13.53 -12.07
CA GLY A 45 3.36 14.29 -12.30
C GLY A 45 3.81 14.37 -13.75
N TRP A 46 3.12 13.71 -14.69
CA TRP A 46 3.45 13.81 -16.12
C TRP A 46 3.36 15.24 -16.62
N ARG A 47 4.42 15.69 -17.29
CA ARG A 47 4.50 16.98 -17.97
C ARG A 47 4.35 16.75 -19.46
N PHE A 48 3.38 17.43 -20.06
CA PHE A 48 3.11 17.38 -21.49
C PHE A 48 3.70 18.64 -22.13
N VAL A 49 4.68 18.46 -23.02
CA VAL A 49 5.34 19.55 -23.75
C VAL A 49 5.02 19.42 -25.24
N SER A 50 4.97 20.55 -25.95
CA SER A 50 4.84 20.54 -27.40
C SER A 50 6.17 20.10 -28.01
N SER A 51 6.12 19.23 -29.02
CA SER A 51 7.28 18.84 -29.82
C SER A 51 7.13 19.37 -31.25
N GLU A 52 8.25 19.77 -31.85
CA GLU A 52 8.37 20.01 -33.29
C GLU A 52 8.58 18.70 -34.07
N SER A 53 8.92 17.61 -33.37
CA SER A 53 8.98 16.26 -33.93
C SER A 53 7.58 15.80 -34.36
N ASN A 54 7.53 14.97 -35.41
CA ASN A 54 6.30 14.29 -35.83
C ASN A 54 5.98 13.04 -34.97
N ALA A 55 6.86 12.70 -34.02
CA ALA A 55 6.70 11.55 -33.13
C ALA A 55 6.41 11.96 -31.69
N VAL A 56 5.76 11.06 -30.94
CA VAL A 56 5.59 11.19 -29.50
C VAL A 56 6.83 10.63 -28.79
N GLU A 57 7.43 11.45 -27.92
CA GLU A 57 8.62 11.08 -27.17
C GLU A 57 8.29 10.99 -25.69
N ILE A 58 8.53 9.82 -25.09
CA ILE A 58 8.25 9.56 -23.67
C ILE A 58 9.58 9.50 -22.92
N HIS A 59 9.77 10.41 -21.99
CA HIS A 59 10.91 10.47 -21.07
C HIS A 59 10.43 10.11 -19.66
N PRO A 60 10.33 8.81 -19.32
CA PRO A 60 9.76 8.40 -18.05
C PRO A 60 10.67 8.71 -16.86
N GLY A 61 12.00 8.69 -17.06
CA GLY A 61 12.98 8.84 -15.99
C GLY A 61 12.92 7.72 -14.95
N HIS A 62 13.33 8.02 -13.72
CA HIS A 62 13.37 7.06 -12.60
C HIS A 62 12.58 7.54 -11.36
N PRO A 63 11.26 7.80 -11.50
CA PRO A 63 10.46 8.35 -10.40
C PRO A 63 10.44 7.44 -9.16
N CYS A 64 10.56 6.12 -9.33
CA CYS A 64 10.60 5.19 -8.20
C CYS A 64 11.80 5.41 -7.25
N ASP A 65 12.88 6.06 -7.71
CA ASP A 65 14.07 6.33 -6.89
C ASP A 65 13.98 7.63 -6.10
N ARG A 66 13.03 8.49 -6.47
CA ARG A 66 12.86 9.83 -5.92
C ARG A 66 12.10 9.76 -4.60
N ARG A 67 12.30 10.76 -3.73
CA ARG A 67 11.55 10.88 -2.47
C ARG A 67 10.09 11.26 -2.70
N ASP A 68 9.85 12.17 -3.64
CA ASP A 68 8.55 12.77 -3.91
C ASP A 68 8.45 13.22 -5.39
N LEU A 69 7.24 13.64 -5.78
CA LEU A 69 6.95 14.14 -7.13
C LEU A 69 7.73 15.41 -7.48
N ALA A 70 8.08 16.25 -6.51
CA ALA A 70 8.81 17.49 -6.77
C ALA A 70 10.25 17.17 -7.20
N GLU A 71 10.90 16.23 -6.51
CA GLU A 71 12.22 15.73 -6.87
C GLU A 71 12.21 15.02 -8.24
N ALA A 72 11.19 14.20 -8.53
CA ALA A 72 11.03 13.57 -9.84
C ALA A 72 10.94 14.59 -10.98
N LYS A 73 10.13 15.63 -10.80
CA LYS A 73 10.01 16.73 -11.78
C LYS A 73 11.30 17.51 -11.94
N ALA A 74 11.99 17.81 -10.84
CA ALA A 74 13.27 18.52 -10.87
C ALA A 74 14.36 17.73 -11.61
N ALA A 75 14.31 16.40 -11.54
CA ALA A 75 15.21 15.52 -12.27
C ALA A 75 14.82 15.27 -13.74
N GLY A 76 13.72 15.87 -14.22
CA GLY A 76 13.23 15.70 -15.58
C GLY A 76 12.43 14.42 -15.83
N ASP A 77 12.12 13.64 -14.78
CA ASP A 77 11.30 12.44 -14.91
C ASP A 77 9.87 12.81 -15.37
N LEU A 78 9.12 11.81 -15.85
CA LEU A 78 7.70 11.92 -16.20
C LEU A 78 7.42 13.05 -17.20
N THR A 79 8.13 13.08 -18.32
CA THR A 79 7.90 14.06 -19.39
C THR A 79 7.47 13.37 -20.67
N VAL A 80 6.48 13.92 -21.37
CA VAL A 80 6.06 13.46 -22.69
C VAL A 80 6.01 14.65 -23.64
N ALA A 81 6.76 14.56 -24.73
CA ALA A 81 6.73 15.53 -25.81
C ALA A 81 5.77 15.03 -26.91
N MET A 82 4.79 15.85 -27.29
CA MET A 82 3.77 15.47 -28.26
C MET A 82 3.67 16.51 -29.39
N PRO A 83 3.48 16.08 -30.66
CA PRO A 83 3.18 16.99 -31.76
C PRO A 83 1.88 17.75 -31.51
N ALA A 84 1.83 19.04 -31.88
CA ALA A 84 0.62 19.86 -31.72
C ALA A 84 -0.58 19.30 -32.51
N GLY A 85 -0.32 18.75 -33.70
CA GLY A 85 -1.32 18.17 -34.59
C GLY A 85 -1.69 16.71 -34.32
N LEU A 86 -1.30 16.13 -33.18
CA LEU A 86 -1.53 14.71 -32.89
C LEU A 86 -3.03 14.37 -32.99
N ALA A 87 -3.37 13.35 -33.77
CA ALA A 87 -4.75 12.92 -33.98
C ALA A 87 -5.39 12.48 -32.65
N ALA A 88 -6.68 12.72 -32.47
CA ALA A 88 -7.37 12.43 -31.22
C ALA A 88 -7.29 10.95 -30.83
N SER A 89 -7.42 10.02 -31.78
CA SER A 89 -7.30 8.58 -31.53
C SER A 89 -5.88 8.15 -31.14
N GLU A 90 -4.86 8.85 -31.62
CA GLU A 90 -3.47 8.60 -31.25
C GLU A 90 -3.15 9.17 -29.87
N ARG A 91 -3.64 10.39 -29.58
CA ARG A 91 -3.56 10.97 -28.24
C ARG A 91 -4.19 10.08 -27.17
N GLU A 92 -5.33 9.46 -27.48
CA GLU A 92 -5.97 8.49 -26.59
C GLU A 92 -5.06 7.30 -26.29
N ARG A 93 -4.48 6.70 -27.34
CA ARG A 93 -3.55 5.57 -27.20
C ARG A 93 -2.33 5.93 -26.36
N VAL A 94 -1.79 7.14 -26.54
CA VAL A 94 -0.69 7.65 -25.72
C VAL A 94 -1.10 7.74 -24.25
N PHE A 95 -2.26 8.32 -23.95
CA PHE A 95 -2.72 8.45 -22.56
C PHE A 95 -2.98 7.10 -21.90
N ASP A 96 -3.58 6.15 -22.62
CA ASP A 96 -3.78 4.78 -22.14
C ASP A 96 -2.46 4.01 -21.95
N GLY A 97 -1.47 4.27 -22.80
CA GLY A 97 -0.11 3.77 -22.65
C GLY A 97 0.56 4.34 -21.40
N LEU A 98 0.48 5.67 -21.20
CA LEU A 98 1.05 6.34 -20.04
C LEU A 98 0.40 5.89 -18.74
N LEU A 99 -0.92 5.69 -18.69
CA LEU A 99 -1.61 5.18 -17.49
C LEU A 99 -1.16 3.77 -17.11
N ARG A 100 -0.69 2.95 -18.06
CA ARG A 100 -0.14 1.61 -17.78
C ARG A 100 1.39 1.57 -17.71
N HIS A 101 2.03 2.72 -17.87
CA HIS A 101 3.48 2.80 -17.91
C HIS A 101 4.07 2.54 -16.51
N PRO A 102 5.16 1.76 -16.35
CA PRO A 102 5.77 1.49 -15.04
C PRO A 102 6.10 2.75 -14.24
N ALA A 103 6.53 3.82 -14.91
CA ALA A 103 6.77 5.13 -14.29
C ALA A 103 5.50 5.74 -13.64
N THR A 104 4.31 5.47 -14.18
CA THR A 104 3.04 5.89 -13.57
C THR A 104 2.70 5.03 -12.36
N HIS A 105 3.00 3.72 -12.37
CA HIS A 105 2.88 2.89 -11.16
C HIS A 105 3.83 3.37 -10.05
N CYS A 106 5.04 3.81 -10.38
CA CYS A 106 5.95 4.48 -9.45
C CYS A 106 5.34 5.79 -8.91
N ALA A 107 4.75 6.60 -9.80
CA ALA A 107 4.13 7.85 -9.42
C ALA A 107 2.91 7.65 -8.50
N TYR A 108 2.12 6.61 -8.75
CA TYR A 108 1.07 6.15 -7.86
C TYR A 108 1.63 5.77 -6.48
N GLY A 109 2.81 5.16 -6.42
CA GLY A 109 3.55 4.88 -5.19
C GLY A 109 3.75 6.12 -4.29
N PHE A 110 3.90 7.33 -4.84
CA PHE A 110 3.96 8.55 -4.03
C PHE A 110 2.63 8.85 -3.33
N ALA A 111 1.51 8.75 -4.05
CA ALA A 111 0.18 8.98 -3.50
C ALA A 111 -0.20 7.91 -2.47
N LEU A 112 0.04 6.64 -2.82
CA LEU A 112 -0.17 5.50 -1.93
C LEU A 112 0.70 5.60 -0.67
N GLY A 113 1.96 5.98 -0.81
CA GLY A 113 2.88 6.18 0.31
C GLY A 113 2.46 7.33 1.22
N ALA A 114 1.99 8.45 0.66
CA ALA A 114 1.46 9.55 1.46
C ALA A 114 0.18 9.15 2.23
N ALA A 115 -0.73 8.42 1.58
CA ALA A 115 -1.92 7.88 2.23
C ALA A 115 -1.59 6.85 3.33
N THR A 116 -0.61 5.97 3.06
CA THR A 116 -0.13 4.98 4.04
C THR A 116 0.44 5.66 5.28
N ARG A 117 1.27 6.69 5.11
CA ARG A 117 1.82 7.43 6.25
C ARG A 117 0.71 8.06 7.10
N ARG A 118 -0.22 8.81 6.50
CA ARG A 118 -1.37 9.38 7.23
C ARG A 118 -2.17 8.33 7.98
N ALA A 119 -2.49 7.21 7.32
CA ALA A 119 -3.24 6.12 7.92
C ALA A 119 -2.50 5.53 9.12
N VAL A 120 -1.24 5.16 8.92
CA VAL A 120 -0.42 4.54 9.96
C VAL A 120 -0.20 5.50 11.13
N ASP A 121 0.10 6.77 10.88
CA ASP A 121 0.33 7.78 11.93
C ASP A 121 -0.91 7.88 12.83
N ARG A 122 -2.11 7.99 12.24
CA ARG A 122 -3.37 8.02 13.00
C ARG A 122 -3.63 6.72 13.77
N LEU A 123 -3.32 5.55 13.19
CA LEU A 123 -3.46 4.26 13.89
C LEU A 123 -2.49 4.14 15.07
N VAL A 124 -1.28 4.68 14.94
CA VAL A 124 -0.25 4.68 15.99
C VAL A 124 -0.61 5.68 17.10
N ASP A 125 -1.16 6.83 16.75
CA ASP A 125 -1.59 7.85 17.71
C ASP A 125 -2.79 7.39 18.56
N ASN A 126 -3.58 6.45 18.06
CA ASN A 126 -4.70 5.87 18.81
C ASN A 126 -4.24 4.93 19.93
N ARG A 127 -4.10 5.46 21.14
CA ARG A 127 -3.86 4.64 22.36
C ARG A 127 -4.97 3.63 22.67
N GLY A 128 -6.17 3.85 22.14
CA GLY A 128 -7.32 2.95 22.25
C GLY A 128 -7.23 1.73 21.33
N PHE A 129 -6.41 1.78 20.27
CA PHE A 129 -6.19 0.66 19.35
C PHE A 129 -5.10 -0.28 19.87
N ALA A 130 -5.48 -1.19 20.75
CA ALA A 130 -4.55 -2.02 21.50
C ALA A 130 -4.41 -3.45 20.95
N PHE A 131 -3.22 -4.03 21.10
CA PHE A 131 -2.99 -5.42 20.72
C PHE A 131 -3.60 -6.42 21.71
N THR A 132 -4.12 -7.54 21.20
CA THR A 132 -4.50 -8.71 22.03
C THR A 132 -3.87 -10.02 21.53
N ALA A 133 -3.25 -10.77 22.44
CA ALA A 133 -2.66 -12.09 22.18
C ALA A 133 -3.55 -13.27 22.61
N VAL A 134 -4.48 -13.05 23.54
CA VAL A 134 -5.28 -14.10 24.21
C VAL A 134 -6.74 -13.99 23.78
N GLN A 135 -7.38 -15.11 23.45
CA GLN A 135 -8.70 -15.11 22.80
C GLN A 135 -9.84 -15.68 23.65
N ILE A 136 -10.93 -14.92 23.69
CA ILE A 136 -12.23 -15.42 23.23
C ILE A 136 -12.47 -15.02 21.74
N GLY A 137 -11.80 -13.96 21.21
CA GLY A 137 -11.89 -13.52 19.80
C GLY A 137 -10.67 -12.72 19.29
N TRP A 138 -10.58 -12.48 17.96
CA TRP A 138 -9.44 -11.80 17.29
C TRP A 138 -9.57 -10.28 17.25
N ILE A 139 -10.80 -9.80 17.43
CA ILE A 139 -11.16 -8.39 17.35
C ILE A 139 -12.20 -8.09 18.44
N GLY A 140 -12.00 -7.02 19.20
CA GLY A 140 -12.93 -6.58 20.25
C GLY A 140 -13.18 -5.08 20.22
N PHE A 141 -14.45 -4.67 20.27
CA PHE A 141 -14.92 -3.29 20.12
C PHE A 141 -15.37 -2.66 21.44
N GLY A 142 -14.59 -2.86 22.51
CA GLY A 142 -14.88 -2.31 23.83
C GLY A 142 -16.28 -2.64 24.38
N ALA A 143 -16.78 -1.80 25.29
CA ALA A 143 -18.10 -1.94 25.89
C ALA A 143 -19.24 -1.43 24.98
N SER A 144 -18.95 -0.52 24.05
CA SER A 144 -19.89 0.00 23.05
C SER A 144 -20.30 -1.06 22.02
N GLY A 145 -19.43 -2.04 21.78
CA GLY A 145 -19.67 -3.15 20.88
C GLY A 145 -19.50 -2.80 19.40
N SER A 146 -19.41 -3.83 18.56
CA SER A 146 -19.02 -3.68 17.16
C SER A 146 -20.00 -2.83 16.35
N ALA A 147 -21.31 -2.92 16.64
CA ALA A 147 -22.33 -2.19 15.90
C ALA A 147 -22.19 -0.66 16.07
N HIS A 148 -21.90 -0.21 17.29
CA HIS A 148 -21.63 1.20 17.56
C HIS A 148 -20.43 1.67 16.74
N ASP A 149 -19.36 0.88 16.70
CA ASP A 149 -18.12 1.19 16.00
C ASP A 149 -18.21 0.94 14.48
N GLY A 150 -19.40 0.65 13.95
CA GLY A 150 -19.63 0.52 12.51
C GLY A 150 -19.27 -0.84 11.93
N TRP A 151 -19.36 -1.91 12.71
CA TRP A 151 -19.02 -3.26 12.31
C TRP A 151 -20.14 -4.27 12.61
N THR A 152 -20.46 -5.08 11.60
CA THR A 152 -21.36 -6.24 11.71
C THR A 152 -20.53 -7.52 11.73
N PRO A 153 -20.74 -8.44 12.69
CA PRO A 153 -20.02 -9.71 12.72
C PRO A 153 -20.41 -10.58 11.53
N VAL A 154 -19.41 -11.22 10.91
CA VAL A 154 -19.61 -12.26 9.88
C VAL A 154 -19.23 -13.66 10.39
N ALA A 155 -18.74 -13.74 11.64
CA ALA A 155 -18.43 -14.98 12.32
C ALA A 155 -18.62 -14.83 13.84
N LEU A 156 -18.94 -15.94 14.52
CA LEU A 156 -19.08 -15.97 15.97
C LEU A 156 -17.75 -15.67 16.68
N PHE A 157 -17.85 -15.17 17.92
CA PHE A 157 -16.73 -14.92 18.82
C PHE A 157 -15.66 -13.96 18.26
N GLY A 158 -16.09 -12.89 17.59
CA GLY A 158 -15.19 -11.82 17.10
C GLY A 158 -14.12 -12.31 16.12
N ARG A 159 -14.45 -13.32 15.31
CA ARG A 159 -13.53 -13.93 14.33
C ARG A 159 -13.58 -13.31 12.94
N GLY A 160 -14.51 -12.38 12.72
CA GLY A 160 -14.51 -11.55 11.54
C GLY A 160 -15.67 -10.55 11.52
N TYR A 161 -15.43 -9.42 10.86
CA TYR A 161 -16.41 -8.34 10.74
C TYR A 161 -16.35 -7.71 9.34
N LYS A 162 -17.46 -7.08 8.95
CA LYS A 162 -17.58 -6.17 7.82
C LYS A 162 -18.23 -4.85 8.25
N PRO A 163 -18.02 -3.72 7.55
CA PRO A 163 -18.71 -2.47 7.81
C PRO A 163 -20.22 -2.60 7.97
N ARG A 164 -20.75 -1.77 8.87
CA ARG A 164 -22.16 -1.49 9.12
C ARG A 164 -22.41 -0.02 8.79
N GLY A 165 -23.04 0.24 7.65
CA GLY A 165 -23.14 1.58 7.09
C GLY A 165 -21.92 1.89 6.22
N GLY A 166 -21.35 3.10 6.35
CA GLY A 166 -20.20 3.54 5.56
C GLY A 166 -18.88 2.85 5.96
N ASN A 167 -18.04 2.53 4.97
CA ASN A 167 -16.74 1.90 5.18
C ASN A 167 -15.79 2.80 5.98
N SER A 168 -15.80 4.09 5.68
CA SER A 168 -14.98 5.12 6.31
C SER A 168 -15.29 5.23 7.80
N ARG A 169 -16.57 5.17 8.17
CA ARG A 169 -17.00 5.12 9.57
C ARG A 169 -16.45 3.88 10.30
N ALA A 170 -16.42 2.74 9.62
CA ALA A 170 -15.88 1.51 10.18
C ALA A 170 -14.36 1.62 10.42
N ILE A 171 -13.64 2.30 9.52
CA ILE A 171 -12.21 2.61 9.69
C ILE A 171 -11.97 3.62 10.81
N ASP A 172 -12.81 4.64 10.97
CA ASP A 172 -12.67 5.64 12.05
C ASP A 172 -12.64 5.01 13.46
N ALA A 173 -13.33 3.88 13.66
CA ALA A 173 -13.27 3.16 14.93
C ALA A 173 -11.83 2.75 15.30
N PHE A 174 -10.95 2.53 14.33
CA PHE A 174 -9.54 2.24 14.58
C PHE A 174 -8.67 3.49 14.75
N TYR A 175 -9.13 4.65 14.27
CA TYR A 175 -8.43 5.93 14.48
C TYR A 175 -8.75 6.55 15.84
N ASP A 176 -9.99 6.46 16.31
CA ASP A 176 -10.43 7.20 17.50
C ASP A 176 -11.10 6.31 18.57
N GLY A 177 -11.43 5.07 18.21
CA GLY A 177 -12.16 4.15 19.09
C GLY A 177 -11.27 3.31 20.00
N ARG A 178 -11.93 2.49 20.84
CA ARG A 178 -11.30 1.56 21.77
C ARG A 178 -11.39 0.13 21.26
N VAL A 179 -10.59 -0.16 20.25
CA VAL A 179 -10.60 -1.45 19.55
C VAL A 179 -9.39 -2.28 19.93
N ARG A 180 -9.55 -3.59 20.03
CA ARG A 180 -8.45 -4.53 20.19
C ARG A 180 -8.34 -5.43 18.98
N ALA A 181 -7.12 -5.65 18.50
CA ALA A 181 -6.86 -6.56 17.40
C ALA A 181 -5.55 -7.32 17.59
N GLU A 182 -5.48 -8.47 16.94
CA GLU A 182 -4.23 -9.20 16.70
C GLU A 182 -3.43 -8.55 15.54
N CYS A 183 -2.19 -8.97 15.32
CA CYS A 183 -1.28 -8.29 14.37
C CYS A 183 -1.70 -8.40 12.89
N GLY A 184 -2.29 -9.53 12.47
CA GLY A 184 -2.81 -9.75 11.12
C GLY A 184 -3.99 -8.85 10.77
N VAL A 185 -4.96 -8.70 11.67
CA VAL A 185 -6.05 -7.72 11.57
C VAL A 185 -5.48 -6.31 11.60
N GLY A 186 -4.49 -6.02 12.47
CA GLY A 186 -3.81 -4.73 12.48
C GLY A 186 -3.20 -4.36 11.12
N ARG A 187 -2.62 -5.34 10.40
CA ARG A 187 -2.17 -5.16 9.02
C ARG A 187 -3.34 -4.90 8.06
N GLN A 188 -4.41 -5.69 8.13
CA GLN A 188 -5.59 -5.49 7.28
C GLN A 188 -6.20 -4.10 7.46
N VAL A 189 -6.35 -3.65 8.71
CA VAL A 189 -6.83 -2.31 9.06
C VAL A 189 -5.92 -1.25 8.45
N ALA A 190 -4.59 -1.36 8.58
CA ALA A 190 -3.68 -0.41 7.95
C ALA A 190 -3.83 -0.39 6.41
N GLN A 191 -4.01 -1.55 5.77
CA GLN A 191 -4.24 -1.61 4.32
C GLN A 191 -5.55 -0.91 3.91
N TYR A 192 -6.66 -1.15 4.61
CA TYR A 192 -7.93 -0.48 4.34
C TYR A 192 -7.90 1.02 4.68
N ALA A 193 -7.27 1.38 5.79
CA ALA A 193 -7.07 2.76 6.21
C ALA A 193 -6.24 3.55 5.17
N THR A 194 -5.21 2.94 4.58
CA THR A 194 -4.50 3.51 3.44
C THR A 194 -5.43 3.79 2.27
N GLN A 195 -6.35 2.87 1.93
CA GLN A 195 -7.32 3.12 0.85
C GLN A 195 -8.29 4.25 1.21
N ALA A 196 -8.77 4.29 2.46
CA ALA A 196 -9.62 5.39 2.94
C ALA A 196 -8.92 6.76 2.81
N GLU A 197 -7.65 6.84 3.19
CA GLU A 197 -6.83 8.05 3.06
C GLU A 197 -6.48 8.42 1.60
N LEU A 198 -6.45 7.43 0.70
CA LEU A 198 -6.14 7.62 -0.72
C LEU A 198 -7.36 8.12 -1.52
N TYR A 199 -8.54 7.57 -1.24
CA TYR A 199 -9.77 7.91 -1.95
C TYR A 199 -10.52 9.11 -1.32
N GLY A 200 -10.24 9.40 -0.04
CA GLY A 200 -11.10 10.23 0.81
C GLY A 200 -12.34 9.46 1.25
N ARG A 201 -13.08 9.98 2.24
CA ARG A 201 -14.20 9.27 2.87
C ARG A 201 -15.28 8.85 1.86
N ASP A 202 -15.79 9.82 1.10
CA ASP A 202 -16.85 9.59 0.12
C ASP A 202 -16.39 8.69 -1.03
N GLY A 203 -15.13 8.83 -1.44
CA GLY A 203 -14.50 7.95 -2.43
C GLY A 203 -14.40 6.52 -1.92
N PHE A 204 -13.97 6.31 -0.69
CA PHE A 204 -13.83 4.97 -0.11
C PHE A 204 -15.18 4.29 0.11
N ASP A 205 -16.21 5.05 0.49
CA ASP A 205 -17.56 4.51 0.67
C ASP A 205 -18.25 4.20 -0.67
N SER A 206 -17.94 4.94 -1.74
CA SER A 206 -18.54 4.71 -3.06
C SER A 206 -17.80 3.67 -3.91
N GLN A 207 -16.49 3.48 -3.70
CA GLN A 207 -15.67 2.60 -4.55
C GLN A 207 -15.47 1.20 -3.99
N PHE A 208 -15.93 0.95 -2.76
CA PHE A 208 -15.81 -0.36 -2.12
C PHE A 208 -17.17 -0.76 -1.55
N ASP A 209 -17.62 -1.96 -1.90
CA ASP A 209 -18.80 -2.50 -1.23
C ASP A 209 -18.43 -2.89 0.22
N ALA A 210 -19.39 -2.80 1.14
CA ALA A 210 -19.13 -3.10 2.55
C ALA A 210 -18.57 -4.51 2.78
N ASP A 211 -19.00 -5.51 2.02
CA ASP A 211 -18.49 -6.89 2.13
C ASP A 211 -17.18 -7.14 1.36
N GLU A 212 -16.63 -6.14 0.67
CA GLU A 212 -15.23 -6.13 0.22
C GLU A 212 -14.28 -5.73 1.35
N ILE A 213 -14.77 -5.01 2.36
CA ILE A 213 -13.99 -4.62 3.53
C ILE A 213 -14.25 -5.64 4.64
N VAL A 214 -13.40 -6.67 4.69
CA VAL A 214 -13.52 -7.74 5.69
C VAL A 214 -12.27 -7.80 6.54
N ILE A 215 -12.44 -7.76 7.85
CA ILE A 215 -11.37 -7.98 8.83
C ILE A 215 -11.58 -9.30 9.57
N GLY A 216 -10.51 -10.04 9.83
CA GLY A 216 -10.54 -11.33 10.53
C GLY A 216 -9.28 -12.15 10.32
N THR A 217 -9.31 -13.46 10.59
CA THR A 217 -8.17 -14.32 10.25
C THR A 217 -8.01 -14.46 8.74
N PHE A 218 -6.79 -14.59 8.22
CA PHE A 218 -6.57 -14.69 6.76
C PHE A 218 -7.34 -15.85 6.11
N ASN A 219 -7.44 -17.00 6.77
CA ASN A 219 -8.25 -18.14 6.30
C ASN A 219 -9.74 -17.79 6.14
N ARG A 220 -10.26 -16.84 6.92
CA ARG A 220 -11.63 -16.37 6.79
C ARG A 220 -11.79 -15.47 5.57
N LEU A 221 -10.83 -14.57 5.33
CA LEU A 221 -10.90 -13.62 4.21
C LEU A 221 -11.01 -14.34 2.86
N HIS A 222 -10.31 -15.46 2.66
CA HIS A 222 -10.34 -16.23 1.41
C HIS A 222 -11.74 -16.70 0.99
N ARG A 223 -12.68 -16.86 1.93
CA ARG A 223 -14.05 -17.31 1.65
C ARG A 223 -15.06 -16.15 1.60
N THR A 224 -14.58 -14.93 1.45
CA THR A 224 -15.41 -13.72 1.41
C THR A 224 -15.14 -12.92 0.13
N ARG A 225 -15.85 -11.79 -0.05
CA ARG A 225 -15.53 -10.83 -1.11
C ARG A 225 -14.40 -9.87 -0.74
N SER A 226 -13.59 -10.16 0.28
CA SER A 226 -12.50 -9.27 0.72
C SER A 226 -11.63 -8.79 -0.47
N ILE A 227 -11.47 -7.48 -0.63
CA ILE A 227 -10.58 -6.90 -1.66
C ILE A 227 -9.10 -7.19 -1.37
N LEU A 228 -8.74 -7.65 -0.17
CA LEU A 228 -7.35 -8.00 0.16
C LEU A 228 -6.99 -9.43 -0.23
N LEU A 229 -7.89 -10.40 -0.06
CA LEU A 229 -7.58 -11.84 -0.20
C LEU A 229 -8.74 -12.73 -0.69
N GLY A 230 -9.93 -12.16 -0.87
CA GLY A 230 -11.16 -12.86 -1.24
C GLY A 230 -11.44 -12.80 -2.75
N THR A 231 -12.69 -13.06 -3.13
CA THR A 231 -13.09 -13.12 -4.55
C THR A 231 -13.00 -11.79 -5.28
N SER A 232 -13.02 -10.65 -4.57
CA SER A 232 -12.86 -9.33 -5.19
C SER A 232 -11.39 -8.89 -5.30
N ALA A 233 -10.43 -9.66 -4.77
CA ALA A 233 -9.02 -9.25 -4.76
C ALA A 233 -8.42 -9.11 -6.17
N GLY A 234 -9.02 -9.77 -7.18
CA GLY A 234 -8.53 -9.73 -8.55
C GLY A 234 -7.12 -10.30 -8.66
N ASP A 235 -6.25 -9.59 -9.37
CA ASP A 235 -4.91 -10.09 -9.70
C ASP A 235 -3.91 -9.80 -8.60
N PHE A 236 -3.21 -10.82 -8.12
CA PHE A 236 -2.15 -10.67 -7.14
C PHE A 236 -0.78 -10.42 -7.78
N THR A 237 0.00 -9.59 -7.13
CA THR A 237 1.44 -9.51 -7.32
C THR A 237 2.13 -10.59 -6.49
N HIS A 238 2.98 -11.38 -7.14
CA HIS A 238 3.77 -12.45 -6.53
C HIS A 238 5.24 -12.02 -6.41
N ASP A 239 5.53 -11.12 -5.47
CA ASP A 239 6.90 -10.61 -5.23
C ASP A 239 7.34 -10.83 -3.78
N GLY A 240 7.12 -12.03 -3.23
CA GLY A 240 7.44 -12.32 -1.82
C GLY A 240 8.90 -12.04 -1.45
N ARG A 241 9.82 -12.21 -2.40
CA ARG A 241 11.25 -11.91 -2.25
C ARG A 241 11.62 -10.45 -2.49
N ALA A 242 10.65 -9.61 -2.83
CA ALA A 242 10.82 -8.20 -3.16
C ALA A 242 11.83 -7.92 -4.29
N SER A 243 12.03 -8.86 -5.22
CA SER A 243 13.00 -8.70 -6.31
C SER A 243 12.51 -7.66 -7.33
N ALA A 244 11.23 -7.67 -7.67
CA ALA A 244 10.66 -6.69 -8.60
C ALA A 244 10.58 -5.29 -7.97
N ALA A 245 10.15 -5.20 -6.71
CA ALA A 245 10.12 -3.94 -5.97
C ALA A 245 11.54 -3.35 -5.78
N ALA A 246 12.53 -4.19 -5.43
CA ALA A 246 13.93 -3.77 -5.30
C ALA A 246 14.53 -3.25 -6.60
N ALA A 247 14.25 -3.92 -7.73
CA ALA A 247 14.66 -3.44 -9.05
C ALA A 247 14.04 -2.07 -9.37
N SER A 248 12.77 -1.87 -9.02
CA SER A 248 12.02 -0.66 -9.34
C SER A 248 12.48 0.56 -8.54
N GLY A 249 12.65 0.45 -7.22
CA GLY A 249 13.11 1.56 -6.36
C GLY A 249 12.22 1.80 -5.15
N ARG A 250 12.55 2.81 -4.34
CA ARG A 250 11.91 3.05 -3.02
C ARG A 250 10.39 3.17 -3.08
N GLN A 251 9.83 3.80 -4.12
CA GLN A 251 8.38 4.01 -4.19
C GLN A 251 7.59 2.73 -4.48
N ALA A 252 8.23 1.71 -5.07
CA ALA A 252 7.57 0.44 -5.36
C ALA A 252 7.27 -0.38 -4.08
N PHE A 253 7.84 -0.01 -2.93
CA PHE A 253 7.60 -0.67 -1.66
C PHE A 253 6.46 -0.05 -0.84
N MET A 254 6.04 1.17 -1.17
CA MET A 254 5.19 1.97 -0.28
C MET A 254 3.83 1.30 -0.07
N GLY A 255 3.45 1.08 1.19
CA GLY A 255 2.16 0.47 1.52
C GLY A 255 2.08 -1.05 1.29
N LEU A 256 3.13 -1.70 0.80
CA LEU A 256 3.11 -3.14 0.57
C LEU A 256 2.96 -3.91 1.90
N PRO A 257 2.08 -4.92 1.96
CA PRO A 257 1.97 -5.79 3.13
C PRO A 257 3.09 -6.83 3.14
N GLY A 258 3.48 -7.27 4.34
CA GLY A 258 4.44 -8.36 4.50
C GLY A 258 4.42 -8.98 5.88
N PHE A 259 5.42 -9.81 6.14
CA PHE A 259 5.62 -10.45 7.43
C PHE A 259 7.10 -10.76 7.69
N VAL A 260 7.52 -10.63 8.96
CA VAL A 260 8.78 -11.19 9.47
C VAL A 260 8.44 -12.44 10.26
N PHE A 261 8.97 -13.61 9.90
CA PHE A 261 8.50 -14.89 10.42
C PHE A 261 9.64 -15.88 10.70
N HIS A 262 9.37 -16.81 11.61
CA HIS A 262 10.28 -17.91 11.96
C HIS A 262 10.53 -18.86 10.77
N VAL A 263 11.72 -19.46 10.73
CA VAL A 263 12.15 -20.37 9.67
C VAL A 263 12.00 -21.84 10.04
N PHE A 264 12.31 -22.21 11.28
CA PHE A 264 12.17 -23.59 11.74
C PHE A 264 10.73 -23.91 12.12
N ASP A 265 10.46 -25.16 12.49
CA ASP A 265 9.10 -25.59 12.82
C ASP A 265 8.54 -24.87 14.07
N ARG A 266 7.24 -25.05 14.31
CA ARG A 266 6.57 -24.50 15.50
C ARG A 266 7.17 -24.99 16.82
N ALA A 267 7.81 -26.16 16.86
CA ALA A 267 8.43 -26.66 18.09
C ALA A 267 9.66 -25.83 18.48
N SER A 268 10.23 -25.07 17.53
CA SER A 268 11.29 -24.09 17.78
C SER A 268 10.81 -22.75 18.37
N LEU A 269 9.51 -22.53 18.55
CA LEU A 269 8.98 -21.27 19.09
C LEU A 269 8.89 -21.27 20.61
N ASP A 270 9.37 -20.20 21.22
CA ASP A 270 9.30 -19.93 22.67
C ASP A 270 8.14 -18.96 22.99
N ASP A 271 7.78 -18.09 22.04
CA ASP A 271 6.65 -17.18 22.11
C ASP A 271 5.82 -17.24 20.82
N LEU A 272 4.71 -18.01 20.88
CA LEU A 272 3.78 -18.21 19.77
C LEU A 272 3.12 -16.92 19.27
N ASN A 273 2.97 -15.91 20.14
CA ASN A 273 2.38 -14.63 19.74
C ASN A 273 3.32 -13.82 18.84
N ASN A 274 4.59 -14.22 18.76
CA ASN A 274 5.63 -13.62 17.93
C ASN A 274 6.15 -14.63 16.87
N GLN A 275 5.33 -15.62 16.48
CA GLN A 275 5.66 -16.53 15.38
C GLN A 275 5.81 -15.78 14.03
N ALA A 276 5.10 -14.67 13.89
CA ALA A 276 5.21 -13.75 12.76
C ALA A 276 4.82 -12.33 13.20
N GLU A 277 5.50 -11.33 12.65
CA GLU A 277 5.18 -9.92 12.75
C GLU A 277 4.63 -9.44 11.40
N ASN A 278 3.31 -9.31 11.31
CA ASN A 278 2.62 -8.80 10.12
C ASN A 278 2.83 -7.29 10.01
N PHE A 279 3.17 -6.81 8.81
CA PHE A 279 3.48 -5.40 8.60
C PHE A 279 2.89 -4.78 7.34
N VAL A 280 2.89 -3.44 7.31
CA VAL A 280 2.77 -2.61 6.10
C VAL A 280 4.05 -1.78 5.99
N VAL A 281 4.64 -1.66 4.79
CA VAL A 281 5.81 -0.81 4.58
C VAL A 281 5.42 0.66 4.72
N TYR A 282 6.05 1.34 5.67
CA TYR A 282 5.78 2.75 5.99
C TYR A 282 6.64 3.70 5.17
N ASP A 283 7.95 3.44 5.08
CA ASP A 283 8.88 4.19 4.22
C ASP A 283 10.16 3.40 3.94
N VAL A 284 10.80 3.72 2.83
CA VAL A 284 12.10 3.16 2.42
C VAL A 284 13.04 4.31 2.07
N SER A 285 14.14 4.46 2.81
CA SER A 285 15.15 5.47 2.50
C SER A 285 15.85 5.19 1.17
N SER A 286 16.42 6.22 0.53
CA SER A 286 17.17 6.05 -0.71
C SER A 286 18.31 5.05 -0.58
N LYS A 287 19.08 5.12 0.52
CA LYS A 287 20.18 4.18 0.81
C LYS A 287 19.69 2.73 0.95
N ALA A 288 18.55 2.53 1.62
CA ALA A 288 17.95 1.20 1.76
C ALA A 288 17.47 0.65 0.41
N ALA A 289 16.84 1.47 -0.42
CA ALA A 289 16.42 1.07 -1.77
C ALA A 289 17.62 0.73 -2.67
N THR A 290 18.70 1.52 -2.64
CA THR A 290 19.94 1.19 -3.34
C THR A 290 20.54 -0.13 -2.85
N ALA A 291 20.56 -0.36 -1.54
CA ALA A 291 21.06 -1.62 -0.99
C ALA A 291 20.19 -2.81 -1.42
N LEU A 292 18.85 -2.69 -1.37
CA LEU A 292 17.91 -3.69 -1.87
C LEU A 292 18.13 -4.01 -3.35
N ARG A 293 18.25 -2.98 -4.20
CA ARG A 293 18.53 -3.15 -5.63
C ARG A 293 19.84 -3.88 -5.87
N ARG A 294 20.91 -3.45 -5.20
CA ARG A 294 22.25 -4.08 -5.28
C ARG A 294 22.21 -5.56 -4.91
N HIS A 295 21.38 -5.93 -3.94
CA HIS A 295 21.30 -7.29 -3.41
C HIS A 295 20.15 -8.13 -3.97
N GLY A 296 19.37 -7.61 -4.92
CA GLY A 296 18.31 -8.36 -5.61
C GLY A 296 17.06 -8.66 -4.77
N GLY A 297 16.84 -7.94 -3.66
CA GLY A 297 15.68 -8.12 -2.78
C GLY A 297 16.01 -8.76 -1.43
N PHE A 298 15.03 -9.44 -0.83
CA PHE A 298 15.07 -9.93 0.56
C PHE A 298 15.90 -11.19 0.78
N GLU A 299 16.13 -12.03 -0.23
CA GLU A 299 16.85 -13.30 -0.01
C GLU A 299 18.28 -13.08 0.54
N TYR A 300 18.99 -12.06 0.06
CA TYR A 300 20.29 -11.68 0.64
C TYR A 300 20.18 -11.36 2.13
N TYR A 301 19.17 -10.58 2.54
CA TYR A 301 18.96 -10.20 3.94
C TYR A 301 18.42 -11.34 4.79
N ASN A 302 17.69 -12.29 4.20
CA ASN A 302 17.27 -13.51 4.87
C ASN A 302 18.49 -14.38 5.26
N ASP A 303 19.50 -14.45 4.40
CA ASP A 303 20.78 -15.09 4.75
C ASP A 303 21.53 -14.31 5.83
N ARG A 304 21.55 -12.98 5.75
CA ARG A 304 22.14 -12.13 6.81
C ARG A 304 21.41 -12.30 8.15
N ASN A 305 20.09 -12.42 8.16
CA ASN A 305 19.30 -12.65 9.37
C ASN A 305 19.65 -14.00 10.02
N ARG A 306 19.89 -15.05 9.21
CA ARG A 306 20.38 -16.34 9.71
C ARG A 306 21.77 -16.21 10.33
N GLU A 307 22.66 -15.42 9.73
CA GLU A 307 23.99 -15.14 10.30
C GLU A 307 23.90 -14.37 11.62
N ILE A 308 23.09 -13.31 11.67
CA ILE A 308 22.82 -12.54 12.90
C ILE A 308 22.32 -13.47 14.01
N TRP A 309 21.34 -14.32 13.71
CA TRP A 309 20.82 -15.29 14.66
C TRP A 309 21.89 -16.28 15.16
N SER A 310 22.73 -16.81 14.26
CA SER A 310 23.80 -17.73 14.62
C SER A 310 24.82 -17.08 15.58
N LEU A 311 25.23 -15.85 15.28
CA LEU A 311 26.12 -15.05 16.15
C LEU A 311 25.45 -14.71 17.48
N ALA A 312 24.16 -14.35 17.46
CA ALA A 312 23.42 -14.06 18.68
C ALA A 312 23.32 -15.29 19.60
N ARG A 313 23.15 -16.48 19.02
CA ARG A 313 23.13 -17.74 19.78
C ARG A 313 24.48 -18.11 20.39
N SER A 314 25.60 -17.68 19.81
CA SER A 314 26.93 -17.96 20.38
C SER A 314 27.25 -17.06 21.58
N LEU A 315 26.47 -16.01 21.81
CA LEU A 315 26.61 -15.15 22.99
C LEU A 315 26.07 -15.87 24.23
N LYS A 316 26.98 -16.24 25.15
CA LYS A 316 26.65 -16.81 26.47
C LYS A 316 26.28 -15.70 27.45
N LEU A 317 25.17 -15.01 27.17
CA LEU A 317 24.67 -13.91 27.99
C LEU A 317 23.42 -14.32 28.78
N ASP A 318 23.23 -13.71 29.94
CA ASP A 318 22.02 -13.89 30.74
C ASP A 318 20.80 -13.38 29.99
N LYS A 319 19.88 -14.29 29.68
CA LYS A 319 18.74 -14.03 28.81
C LYS A 319 17.65 -13.27 29.58
N SER A 320 17.61 -11.96 29.36
CA SER A 320 16.45 -11.12 29.73
C SER A 320 15.49 -10.96 28.55
N LYS A 321 14.23 -10.58 28.82
CA LYS A 321 13.18 -10.40 27.79
C LYS A 321 13.44 -9.29 26.76
N ARG A 322 14.51 -8.49 26.92
CA ARG A 322 14.88 -7.36 26.03
C ARG A 322 16.40 -7.24 25.89
N LEU A 323 17.13 -8.36 25.98
CA LEU A 323 18.58 -8.34 25.95
C LEU A 323 19.09 -7.81 24.61
N PHE A 324 18.69 -8.42 23.50
CA PHE A 324 19.14 -8.05 22.16
C PHE A 324 18.54 -6.74 21.68
N GLU A 325 17.30 -6.42 22.07
CA GLU A 325 16.74 -5.07 21.87
C GLU A 325 17.68 -3.99 22.47
N ARG A 326 18.07 -4.12 23.73
CA ARG A 326 18.94 -3.15 24.41
C ARG A 326 20.38 -3.19 23.87
N LEU A 327 20.92 -4.39 23.66
CA LEU A 327 22.31 -4.58 23.27
C LEU A 327 22.59 -4.15 21.82
N LEU A 328 21.74 -4.56 20.87
CA LEU A 328 21.98 -4.40 19.44
C LEU A 328 21.31 -3.16 18.87
N TYR A 329 20.08 -2.85 19.28
CA TYR A 329 19.31 -1.73 18.74
C TYR A 329 19.50 -0.44 19.56
N GLU A 330 19.19 -0.46 20.86
CA GLU A 330 19.35 0.72 21.73
C GLU A 330 20.83 1.02 22.02
N ARG A 331 21.70 0.02 21.82
CA ARG A 331 23.16 0.08 22.08
C ARG A 331 23.47 0.51 23.51
N ASP A 332 22.75 -0.05 24.47
CA ASP A 332 22.86 0.23 25.91
C ASP A 332 24.33 0.23 26.37
N PRO A 333 24.86 1.36 26.86
CA PRO A 333 26.26 1.48 27.24
C PRO A 333 26.67 0.55 28.39
N ALA A 334 25.79 0.35 29.38
CA ALA A 334 26.10 -0.47 30.54
C ALA A 334 26.17 -1.96 30.15
N LEU A 335 25.22 -2.43 29.33
CA LEU A 335 25.27 -3.81 28.81
C LEU A 335 26.51 -4.04 27.94
N ARG A 336 26.88 -3.06 27.11
CA ARG A 336 28.06 -3.17 26.23
C ARG A 336 29.37 -3.13 27.01
N ALA A 337 29.47 -2.33 28.06
CA ALA A 337 30.65 -2.28 28.93
C ALA A 337 30.85 -3.59 29.70
N ALA A 338 29.76 -4.27 30.08
CA ALA A 338 29.79 -5.53 30.83
C ALA A 338 30.12 -6.78 29.98
N LEU A 339 30.25 -6.65 28.66
CA LEU A 339 30.58 -7.79 27.78
C LEU A 339 32.02 -8.29 28.04
N SER A 340 32.22 -9.61 27.95
CA SER A 340 33.57 -10.17 27.80
C SER A 340 34.21 -9.78 26.46
N ASP A 341 35.52 -9.94 26.32
CA ASP A 341 36.22 -9.65 25.07
C ASP A 341 35.65 -10.43 23.87
N ASP A 342 35.41 -11.73 24.03
CA ASP A 342 34.81 -12.57 22.98
C ASP A 342 33.39 -12.12 22.61
N ALA A 343 32.60 -11.71 23.61
CA ALA A 343 31.26 -11.18 23.38
C ALA A 343 31.30 -9.82 22.66
N ARG A 344 32.27 -8.95 23.00
CA ARG A 344 32.51 -7.68 22.27
C ARG A 344 32.82 -7.94 20.79
N VAL A 345 33.69 -8.90 20.49
CA VAL A 345 34.03 -9.27 19.10
C VAL A 345 32.80 -9.77 18.35
N THR A 346 32.00 -10.63 18.97
CA THR A 346 30.77 -11.16 18.37
C THR A 346 29.72 -10.07 18.14
N VAL A 347 29.47 -9.21 19.14
CA VAL A 347 28.55 -8.07 19.01
C VAL A 347 29.03 -7.10 17.92
N ALA A 348 30.33 -6.85 17.80
CA ALA A 348 30.87 -6.01 16.73
C ALA A 348 30.62 -6.61 15.32
N LYS A 349 30.63 -7.95 15.18
CA LYS A 349 30.24 -8.61 13.91
C LYS A 349 28.76 -8.37 13.61
N ILE A 350 27.88 -8.56 14.60
CA ILE A 350 26.43 -8.33 14.43
C ILE A 350 26.16 -6.84 14.11
N ASP A 351 26.83 -5.91 14.79
CA ASP A 351 26.73 -4.47 14.54
C ASP A 351 27.06 -4.12 13.08
N ARG A 352 28.07 -4.76 12.48
CA ARG A 352 28.41 -4.55 11.07
C ARG A 352 27.34 -5.07 10.13
N LEU A 353 26.72 -6.21 10.43
CA LEU A 353 25.58 -6.73 9.64
C LEU A 353 24.38 -5.78 9.72
N LEU A 354 24.02 -5.33 10.93
CA LEU A 354 22.95 -4.36 11.17
C LEU A 354 23.30 -2.91 10.75
N ALA A 355 24.53 -2.66 10.31
CA ALA A 355 24.93 -1.39 9.74
C ALA A 355 24.51 -1.21 8.28
N ASP A 356 24.12 -2.29 7.59
CA ASP A 356 23.60 -2.17 6.23
C ASP A 356 22.37 -1.23 6.20
N PRO A 357 22.27 -0.31 5.21
CA PRO A 357 21.16 0.64 5.11
C PRO A 357 19.77 0.03 5.13
N PHE A 358 19.58 -1.22 4.69
CA PHE A 358 18.29 -1.90 4.76
C PHE A 358 17.76 -1.97 6.20
N TYR A 359 18.58 -2.41 7.15
CA TYR A 359 18.15 -2.61 8.55
C TYR A 359 17.76 -1.31 9.25
N ARG A 360 18.24 -0.16 8.77
CA ARG A 360 17.98 1.16 9.39
C ARG A 360 16.98 2.00 8.61
N GLY A 361 16.93 1.80 7.30
CA GLY A 361 16.20 2.64 6.37
C GLY A 361 14.96 2.00 5.75
N PHE A 362 14.68 0.73 6.03
CA PHE A 362 13.42 0.08 5.68
C PHE A 362 12.49 0.07 6.90
N SER A 363 11.52 0.99 6.93
CA SER A 363 10.61 1.20 8.06
C SER A 363 9.26 0.55 7.80
N ILE A 364 8.77 -0.19 8.78
CA ILE A 364 7.52 -0.93 8.70
C ILE A 364 6.62 -0.58 9.89
N TYR A 365 5.31 -0.57 9.64
CA TYR A 365 4.31 -0.55 10.70
C TYR A 365 3.97 -1.98 11.10
N VAL A 366 4.13 -2.30 12.38
CA VAL A 366 3.62 -3.53 12.99
C VAL A 366 2.67 -3.15 14.11
N HIS A 367 1.42 -3.63 14.05
CA HIS A 367 0.44 -3.37 15.10
C HIS A 367 0.98 -3.82 16.47
N LYS A 368 0.76 -3.00 17.52
CA LYS A 368 1.45 -3.01 18.83
C LYS A 368 2.79 -2.27 18.90
N LEU A 369 3.62 -2.40 17.88
CA LEU A 369 5.02 -1.90 17.90
C LEU A 369 5.14 -0.51 17.27
N GLY A 370 4.14 -0.11 16.48
CA GLY A 370 4.13 1.14 15.74
C GLY A 370 5.10 1.08 14.55
N ILE A 371 5.68 2.23 14.20
CA ILE A 371 6.63 2.35 13.11
C ILE A 371 8.06 2.12 13.64
N LYS A 372 8.74 1.10 13.12
CA LYS A 372 10.13 0.79 13.46
C LYS A 372 10.89 0.28 12.23
N PRO A 373 12.22 0.45 12.17
CA PRO A 373 13.03 -0.10 11.10
C PRO A 373 13.19 -1.63 11.25
N VAL A 374 13.39 -2.36 10.15
CA VAL A 374 13.51 -3.84 10.16
C VAL A 374 14.57 -4.34 11.15
N GLY A 375 15.69 -3.62 11.32
CA GLY A 375 16.72 -3.98 12.29
C GLY A 375 16.23 -4.06 13.74
N PHE A 376 15.26 -3.22 14.14
CA PHE A 376 14.60 -3.33 15.44
C PHE A 376 13.86 -4.66 15.58
N HIS A 377 13.09 -5.04 14.56
CA HIS A 377 12.29 -6.27 14.56
C HIS A 377 13.17 -7.52 14.61
N ILE A 378 14.26 -7.55 13.85
CA ILE A 378 15.22 -8.65 13.89
C ILE A 378 15.86 -8.77 15.28
N ALA A 379 16.35 -7.67 15.86
CA ALA A 379 16.94 -7.69 17.20
C ALA A 379 15.92 -8.14 18.27
N ARG A 380 14.69 -7.63 18.20
CA ARG A 380 13.60 -8.01 19.10
C ARG A 380 13.26 -9.49 19.03
N LEU A 381 13.18 -10.04 17.82
CA LEU A 381 12.77 -11.43 17.64
C LEU A 381 13.80 -12.44 18.16
N LEU A 382 15.08 -12.05 18.24
CA LEU A 382 16.11 -12.84 18.95
C LEU A 382 15.80 -13.01 20.44
N ASP A 383 15.16 -12.02 21.08
CA ASP A 383 14.73 -12.12 22.48
C ASP A 383 13.46 -12.97 22.64
N ARG A 384 12.58 -13.01 21.62
CA ARG A 384 11.27 -13.68 21.69
C ARG A 384 11.32 -15.15 21.32
N ASN A 385 12.08 -15.50 20.29
CA ASN A 385 12.12 -16.83 19.71
C ASN A 385 13.57 -17.21 19.35
N PRO A 386 14.49 -17.29 20.34
CA PRO A 386 15.93 -17.48 20.11
C PRO A 386 16.31 -18.80 19.42
N ARG A 387 15.41 -19.79 19.37
CA ARG A 387 15.71 -21.11 18.78
C ARG A 387 15.51 -21.19 17.25
N THR A 388 15.07 -20.10 16.61
CA THR A 388 14.88 -20.04 15.15
C THR A 388 15.39 -18.71 14.58
N PRO A 389 15.98 -18.70 13.37
CA PRO A 389 16.20 -17.45 12.64
C PRO A 389 14.87 -16.92 12.07
N PHE A 390 14.93 -15.72 11.47
CA PHE A 390 13.78 -15.03 10.90
C PHE A 390 14.01 -14.63 9.44
N ARG A 391 12.95 -14.73 8.65
CA ARG A 391 12.88 -14.26 7.27
C ARG A 391 11.90 -13.11 7.15
N ILE A 392 12.12 -12.24 6.18
CA ILE A 392 11.20 -11.20 5.75
C ILE A 392 10.70 -11.51 4.34
N GLU A 393 9.38 -11.42 4.15
CA GLU A 393 8.72 -11.59 2.86
C GLU A 393 7.58 -10.59 2.69
N LEU A 394 7.34 -10.20 1.43
CA LEU A 394 6.11 -9.50 1.06
C LEU A 394 4.96 -10.51 0.97
N ALA A 395 3.78 -10.09 1.40
CA ALA A 395 2.57 -10.88 1.25
C ALA A 395 2.01 -10.72 -0.17
N LEU A 396 1.17 -11.67 -0.59
CA LEU A 396 0.34 -11.47 -1.78
C LEU A 396 -0.50 -10.20 -1.62
N HIS A 397 -0.53 -9.37 -2.65
CA HIS A 397 -1.25 -8.10 -2.65
C HIS A 397 -1.66 -7.68 -4.07
N ASN A 398 -2.60 -6.76 -4.17
CA ASN A 398 -3.16 -6.26 -5.42
C ASN A 398 -3.02 -4.72 -5.56
N LEU A 399 -2.14 -4.10 -4.77
CA LEU A 399 -1.96 -2.65 -4.70
C LEU A 399 -1.61 -1.99 -6.04
N HIS A 400 -0.80 -2.65 -6.87
CA HIS A 400 -0.34 -2.15 -8.17
C HIS A 400 -1.08 -2.79 -9.35
N THR A 401 -2.13 -3.57 -9.09
CA THR A 401 -2.98 -4.25 -10.07
C THR A 401 -4.43 -3.78 -9.86
N THR A 402 -5.29 -4.60 -9.26
CA THR A 402 -6.72 -4.32 -9.09
C THR A 402 -7.01 -3.03 -8.33
N LEU A 403 -6.26 -2.73 -7.27
CA LEU A 403 -6.46 -1.48 -6.52
C LEU A 403 -5.96 -0.25 -7.28
N TYR A 404 -4.93 -0.39 -8.10
CA TYR A 404 -4.45 0.67 -8.98
C TYR A 404 -5.50 0.99 -10.05
N ASP A 405 -6.00 -0.02 -10.75
CA ASP A 405 -7.01 0.15 -11.79
C ASP A 405 -8.30 0.75 -11.23
N ARG A 406 -8.73 0.29 -10.05
CA ARG A 406 -9.89 0.86 -9.34
C ARG A 406 -9.67 2.33 -9.02
N TYR A 407 -8.47 2.70 -8.54
CA TYR A 407 -8.15 4.09 -8.20
C TYR A 407 -8.12 4.97 -9.45
N VAL A 408 -7.48 4.52 -10.53
CA VAL A 408 -7.50 5.22 -11.82
C VAL A 408 -8.93 5.40 -12.32
N GLY A 409 -9.74 4.34 -12.32
CA GLY A 409 -11.15 4.38 -12.69
C GLY A 409 -11.95 5.41 -11.90
N TYR A 410 -11.82 5.39 -10.57
CA TYR A 410 -12.43 6.38 -9.67
C TYR A 410 -12.03 7.81 -10.02
N ARG A 411 -10.73 8.07 -10.22
CA ARG A 411 -10.22 9.42 -10.52
C ARG A 411 -10.73 9.93 -11.87
N LEU A 412 -10.81 9.06 -12.86
CA LEU A 412 -11.37 9.41 -14.18
C LEU A 412 -12.87 9.70 -14.09
N ALA A 413 -13.64 8.85 -13.41
CA ALA A 413 -15.08 9.02 -13.20
C ALA A 413 -15.39 10.33 -12.45
N ARG A 414 -14.65 10.61 -11.36
CA ARG A 414 -14.76 11.85 -10.61
C ARG A 414 -14.45 13.09 -11.46
N CYS A 415 -13.43 13.03 -12.32
CA CYS A 415 -13.13 14.12 -13.23
C CYS A 415 -14.25 14.36 -14.26
N ALA A 416 -14.87 13.29 -14.76
CA ALA A 416 -15.99 13.36 -15.69
C ALA A 416 -17.30 13.83 -15.04
N GLY A 417 -17.32 14.00 -13.71
CA GLY A 417 -18.52 14.39 -12.95
C GLY A 417 -19.53 13.25 -12.76
N THR A 418 -19.13 12.00 -13.01
CA THR A 418 -20.01 10.83 -12.82
C THR A 418 -20.00 10.33 -11.38
N VAL A 419 -19.10 10.83 -10.54
CA VAL A 419 -19.05 10.62 -9.10
C VAL A 419 -18.92 11.98 -8.43
N THR A 420 -19.90 12.36 -7.60
CA THR A 420 -19.90 13.63 -6.85
C THR A 420 -19.24 13.46 -5.49
N ASP A 421 -18.50 14.50 -5.08
CA ASP A 421 -17.96 14.63 -3.73
C ASP A 421 -19.02 15.32 -2.86
N VAL A 422 -19.52 14.65 -1.82
CA VAL A 422 -20.50 15.26 -0.91
C VAL A 422 -19.79 16.28 0.00
N SER A 423 -18.46 16.24 0.08
CA SER A 423 -17.65 17.10 0.96
C SER A 423 -17.35 18.53 0.45
N ARG A 424 -17.96 18.99 -0.66
CA ARG A 424 -17.87 20.39 -1.14
C ARG A 424 -19.17 21.20 -0.98
N GLY A 425 -19.92 20.94 0.09
CA GLY A 425 -21.09 21.71 0.48
C GLY A 425 -21.08 22.03 1.97
N SER A 426 -20.23 22.96 2.40
CA SER A 426 -20.35 23.71 3.67
C SER A 426 -19.66 25.05 3.50
#